data_AF-A0A975U335-F1
#
_entry.id   AF-A0A975U335-F1
#
_cell.length_a   1.000
_cell.length_b   1.000
_cell.length_c   1.000
_cell.angle_alpha   90.00
_cell.angle_beta   90.00
_cell.angle_gamma   90.00
#
_symmetry.space_group_name_H-M   'P 1'
#
loop_
_entity.id
_entity.type
_entity.pdbx_description
1 polymer ?
#
loop_
_entity_poly.entity_id
_entity_poly.type
_entity_poly.pdbx_seq_one_letter_code
_entity_poly.pdbx_strand_id
1 'polypeptide(L)' 'MTWLAGAGFPPHVCDRLLNHVGGTISGVAAVYQRAEFLAERRAALEAWAGHVVACGGGGR' A
#
# COMPACT_ATOMS: atom_id res chain seq x y z
N MET A 1 -5.61 -3.43 -4.18
CA MET A 1 -4.21 -3.33 -4.65
C MET A 1 -4.08 -2.67 -6.03
N THR A 2 -5.08 -2.74 -6.93
CA THR A 2 -4.99 -2.26 -8.33
C THR A 2 -4.42 -0.84 -8.52
N TRP A 3 -4.87 0.16 -7.75
CA TRP A 3 -4.33 1.52 -7.89
C TRP A 3 -2.91 1.67 -7.31
N LEU A 4 -2.68 1.23 -6.06
CA LEU A 4 -1.37 1.33 -5.40
C LEU A 4 -0.26 0.60 -6.18
N ALA A 5 -0.60 -0.52 -6.82
CA ALA A 5 0.31 -1.24 -7.69
C ALA A 5 0.58 -0.50 -9.00
N GLY A 6 -0.44 0.09 -9.62
CA GLY A 6 -0.28 0.98 -10.77
C GLY A 6 0.56 2.22 -10.45
N ALA A 7 0.52 2.69 -9.19
CA ALA A 7 1.34 3.78 -8.67
C ALA A 7 2.77 3.36 -8.27
N GLY A 8 3.13 2.08 -8.44
CA GLY A 8 4.50 1.58 -8.23
C GLY A 8 4.85 1.21 -6.78
N PHE A 9 3.89 1.14 -5.86
CA PHE A 9 4.18 0.72 -4.49
C PHE A 9 4.40 -0.80 -4.41
N PRO A 10 5.44 -1.28 -3.70
CA PRO A 10 5.73 -2.70 -3.60
C PRO A 10 4.58 -3.50 -2.98
N PRO A 11 4.31 -4.74 -3.44
CA PRO A 11 3.21 -5.56 -2.92
C PRO A 11 3.25 -5.76 -1.40
N HIS A 12 4.44 -5.94 -0.82
CA HIS A 12 4.59 -6.13 0.64
C HIS A 12 4.28 -4.88 1.46
N VAL A 13 4.57 -3.68 0.93
CA VAL A 13 4.16 -2.41 1.56
C VAL A 13 2.64 -2.30 1.50
N CYS A 14 2.04 -2.64 0.36
CA CYS A 14 0.59 -2.62 0.18
C CYS A 14 -0.13 -3.63 1.09
N ASP A 15 0.39 -4.85 1.23
CA ASP A 15 -0.18 -5.87 2.11
C ASP A 15 -0.12 -5.46 3.58
N ARG A 16 0.99 -4.86 4.02
CA ARG A 16 1.12 -4.30 5.36
C ARG A 16 0.21 -3.08 5.57
N LEU A 17 0.07 -2.22 4.56
CA LEU A 17 -0.84 -1.06 4.59
C LEU A 17 -2.30 -1.50 4.76
N LEU A 18 -2.71 -2.52 4.01
CA LEU A 18 -4.07 -3.09 4.05
C LEU A 18 -4.29 -4.02 5.24
N ASN A 19 -3.26 -4.24 6.06
CA ASN A 19 -3.27 -5.15 7.19
C ASN A 19 -3.76 -6.56 6.81
N HIS A 20 -3.29 -7.08 5.68
CA HIS A 20 -3.62 -8.43 5.23
C HIS A 20 -2.96 -9.47 6.15
N VAL A 21 -3.68 -9.85 7.21
CA VAL A 21 -3.21 -10.84 8.19
C VAL A 21 -3.15 -12.26 7.60
N GLY A 22 -3.86 -12.50 6.50
CA GLY A 22 -3.87 -13.76 5.72
C GLY A 22 -3.33 -13.63 4.30
N GLY A 23 -2.56 -12.58 4.00
CA GLY A 23 -1.98 -12.35 2.68
C GLY A 23 -1.00 -13.45 2.25
N THR A 24 -0.67 -13.50 0.95
CA THR A 24 0.13 -14.53 0.26
C THR A 24 1.54 -14.76 0.84
N ILE A 25 1.99 -13.93 1.79
CA ILE A 25 3.27 -14.06 2.47
C ILE A 25 3.18 -15.18 3.50
N SER A 26 3.61 -16.37 3.11
CA SER A 26 3.69 -17.56 3.97
C SER A 26 5.11 -18.14 4.01
N GLY A 27 5.38 -19.01 4.99
CA GLY A 27 6.67 -19.67 5.14
C GLY A 27 7.81 -18.70 5.51
N VAL A 28 9.01 -18.96 5.00
CA VAL A 28 10.26 -18.23 5.35
C VAL A 28 10.18 -16.73 5.00
N ALA A 29 9.37 -16.34 4.01
CA ALA A 29 9.15 -14.94 3.67
C ALA A 29 8.51 -14.14 4.81
N ALA A 30 7.60 -14.75 5.59
CA ALA A 30 7.02 -14.13 6.79
C ALA A 30 8.05 -13.98 7.93
N VAL A 31 9.06 -14.85 7.97
CA VAL A 31 10.13 -14.81 8.98
C VAL A 31 11.05 -13.60 8.76
N TYR A 32 11.37 -13.28 7.50
CA TYR A 32 12.24 -12.14 7.17
C TYR A 32 11.48 -10.81 7.08
N GLN A 33 10.20 -10.82 6.73
CA GLN A 33 9.44 -9.60 6.51
C GLN A 33 8.77 -9.07 7.78
N ARG A 34 9.58 -8.79 8.82
CA ARG A 34 9.12 -8.18 10.09
C ARG A 34 9.03 -6.66 10.06
N ALA A 35 9.64 -6.01 9.07
CA ALA A 35 9.61 -4.57 8.95
C ALA A 35 8.17 -4.07 8.76
N GLU A 36 7.83 -2.98 9.44
CA GLU A 36 6.48 -2.39 9.36
C GLU A 36 6.28 -1.46 8.17
N PHE A 37 7.37 -1.07 7.49
CA PHE A 37 7.40 -0.16 6.34
C PHE A 37 6.62 1.14 6.57
N LEU A 38 6.71 1.72 7.78
CA LEU A 38 5.87 2.86 8.16
C LEU A 38 6.09 4.08 7.26
N ALA A 39 7.33 4.34 6.82
CA ALA A 39 7.64 5.46 5.94
C ALA A 39 7.03 5.25 4.54
N GLU A 40 7.16 4.05 3.98
CA GLU A 40 6.64 3.69 2.67
C GLU A 40 5.11 3.62 2.68
N ARG A 41 4.52 3.11 3.78
CA ARG A 41 3.07 3.10 3.99
C ARG A 41 2.51 4.51 4.10
N ARG A 42 3.22 5.42 4.77
CA ARG A 42 2.85 6.84 4.79
C ARG A 42 2.86 7.42 3.38
N ALA A 43 3.95 7.22 2.63
CA ALA A 43 4.05 7.72 1.25
C ALA A 43 2.93 7.18 0.35
N ALA A 44 2.56 5.91 0.52
CA ALA A 44 1.44 5.28 -0.19
C ALA A 44 0.09 5.92 0.14
N LEU A 45 -0.17 6.22 1.42
CA LEU A 45 -1.40 6.89 1.84
C LEU A 45 -1.48 8.33 1.33
N GLU A 46 -0.37 9.08 1.36
CA GLU A 46 -0.32 10.46 0.84
C GLU A 46 -0.59 10.50 -0.67
N ALA A 47 0.04 9.59 -1.43
CA ALA A 47 -0.19 9.47 -2.87
C ALA A 47 -1.66 9.12 -3.20
N TRP A 48 -2.24 8.18 -2.45
CA TRP A 48 -3.64 7.82 -2.59
C TRP A 48 -4.58 8.98 -2.25
N ALA A 49 -4.33 9.70 -1.16
CA ALA A 49 -5.12 10.85 -0.76
C ALA A 49 -5.11 11.93 -1.86
N GLY A 50 -3.94 12.22 -2.43
CA GLY A 50 -3.81 13.14 -3.56
C GLY A 50 -4.62 12.70 -4.78
N HIS A 51 -4.60 11.42 -5.11
CA HIS A 51 -5.41 10.86 -6.21
C HIS A 51 -6.92 11.01 -5.96
N VAL A 52 -7.40 10.65 -4.77
CA VAL A 52 -8.83 10.77 -4.41
C VAL A 52 -9.30 12.21 -4.47
N VAL A 53 -8.51 13.16 -3.94
CA VAL A 53 -8.84 14.60 -3.99
C VAL A 53 -8.89 15.09 -5.44
N ALA A 54 -7.93 14.70 -6.28
CA ALA A 54 -7.94 15.07 -7.70
C ALA A 54 -9.17 14.53 -8.44
N CYS A 55 -9.55 13.27 -8.16
CA CYS A 55 -10.76 12.68 -8.73
C CYS A 55 -12.05 13.36 -8.24
N GLY A 56 -12.11 13.75 -6.97
CA GLY A 56 -13.26 14.46 -6.40
C GLY A 56 -13.41 15.91 -6.86
N GLY A 57 -12.30 16.56 -7.25
CA GLY A 57 -12.29 17.96 -7.72
C GLY A 57 -12.72 18.16 -9.18
N GLY A 58 -12.88 17.07 -9.96
CA GLY A 58 -13.24 17.10 -11.38
C GLY A 58 -14.74 17.25 -11.68
N GLY A 59 -15.58 17.50 -10.67
CA GLY A 59 -17.01 17.76 -10.83
C GLY A 59 -17.34 19.24 -10.73
N ARG A 60 -16.99 20.02 -11.76
CA ARG A 60 -17.61 21.32 -12.07
C ARG A 60 -17.77 21.44 -13.57
#